data_AF-T1B4V7-F1
#
_entry.id   AF-T1B4V7-F1
#
_cell.length_a   1.000
_cell.length_b   1.000
_cell.length_c   1.000
_cell.angle_alpha   90.00
_cell.angle_beta   90.00
_cell.angle_gamma   90.00
#
_symmetry.space_group_name_H-M   'P 1'
#
loop_
_entity.id
_entity.type
_entity.pdbx_description
1 polymer ?
#
loop_
_entity_poly.entity_id
_entity_poly.type
_entity_poly.pdbx_seq_one_letter_code
_entity_poly.pdbx_strand_id
1 'polypeptide(L)'
;TNVVMVLEKPEAGGIEYLVDGLLSFVREELDERRVRHLRLEKLRATAIGRPRYAVTLAGGRFEALGVRPTDPAPSMGTASAWSPLPDPDRFYSTGIPDFDQLLGGGYRRGSFNAFEIDVNVGIDDYYMLFLPTFLNFLAQSRGMIAILAAGESHDKLRDSITRSSPPHLFDTRVRIADYTA
;
A
#
# COMPACT_ATOMS: atom_id res chain seq x y z
N THR A 1 -14.49 -24.62 22.95
CA THR A 1 -13.92 -23.47 23.67
C THR A 1 -12.57 -23.17 23.09
N ASN A 2 -12.30 -21.92 22.71
CA ASN A 2 -10.99 -21.51 22.20
C ASN A 2 -10.19 -20.93 23.35
N VAL A 3 -8.94 -21.36 23.52
CA VAL A 3 -8.04 -20.88 24.57
C VAL A 3 -6.92 -20.08 23.91
N VAL A 4 -6.66 -18.88 24.40
CA VAL A 4 -5.54 -18.04 23.96
C VAL A 4 -4.58 -17.90 25.13
N MET A 5 -3.31 -18.26 24.90
CA MET A 5 -2.23 -18.12 25.87
C MET A 5 -1.30 -17.00 25.40
N VAL A 6 -0.91 -16.11 26.31
CA VAL A 6 0.03 -15.03 26.03
C VAL A 6 1.30 -15.27 26.83
N LEU A 7 2.42 -15.24 26.13
CA LEU A 7 3.75 -15.49 26.68
C LEU A 7 4.60 -14.24 26.44
N GLU A 8 5.18 -13.68 27.51
CA GLU A 8 6.06 -12.52 27.39
C GLU A 8 7.49 -12.90 27.00
N LYS A 9 7.91 -14.12 27.35
CA LYS A 9 9.22 -14.67 27.00
C LYS A 9 9.04 -15.88 26.10
N PRO A 10 9.81 -15.99 25.00
CA PRO A 10 9.71 -17.10 24.05
C PRO A 10 10.10 -18.45 24.68
N GLU A 11 10.92 -18.43 25.74
CA GLU A 11 11.33 -19.61 26.48
C GLU A 11 10.22 -20.10 27.41
N ALA A 12 9.18 -20.70 26.83
CA ALA A 12 8.03 -21.24 27.56
C ALA A 12 8.00 -22.78 27.49
N GLY A 13 9.10 -23.42 27.88
CA GLY A 13 9.16 -24.81 28.36
C GLY A 13 8.32 -25.88 27.63
N GLY A 14 8.14 -25.78 26.30
CA GLY A 14 7.40 -26.75 25.49
C GLY A 14 5.90 -26.53 25.28
N ILE A 15 5.31 -25.42 25.76
CA ILE A 15 3.87 -25.11 25.54
C ILE A 15 3.55 -24.96 24.05
N GLU A 16 4.49 -24.49 23.25
CA GLU A 16 4.43 -24.39 21.77
C GLU A 16 4.08 -25.71 21.05
N TYR A 17 4.38 -26.86 21.67
CA TYR A 17 4.05 -28.17 21.11
C TYR A 17 2.58 -28.57 21.35
N LEU A 18 1.97 -28.05 22.42
CA LEU A 18 0.60 -28.38 22.81
C LEU A 18 -0.45 -27.61 22.00
N VAL A 19 -0.13 -26.39 21.57
CA VAL A 19 -1.06 -25.51 20.86
C VAL A 19 -1.21 -25.88 19.38
N ASP A 20 -2.40 -25.62 18.83
CA ASP A 20 -2.67 -25.78 17.40
C ASP A 20 -2.15 -24.60 16.56
N GLY A 21 -2.02 -23.42 17.17
CA GLY A 21 -1.49 -22.22 16.53
C GLY A 21 -0.43 -21.54 17.40
N LEU A 22 0.65 -21.07 16.78
CA LEU A 22 1.71 -20.28 17.42
C LEU A 22 1.97 -19.02 16.61
N LEU A 23 1.92 -17.89 17.29
CA LEU A 23 2.15 -16.57 16.73
C LEU A 23 3.21 -15.86 17.55
N SER A 24 4.14 -15.19 16.88
CA SER A 24 5.19 -14.40 17.52
C SER A 24 5.08 -12.93 17.11
N PHE A 25 5.18 -12.03 18.08
CA PHE A 25 5.16 -10.58 17.84
C PHE A 25 6.57 -10.06 18.04
N VAL A 26 7.13 -9.49 16.97
CA VAL A 26 8.51 -9.05 16.93
C VAL A 26 8.53 -7.54 16.72
N ARG A 27 9.43 -6.89 17.47
CA ARG A 27 9.83 -5.51 17.23
C ARG A 27 11.28 -5.54 16.77
N GLU A 28 11.55 -4.92 15.64
CA GLU A 28 12.88 -4.76 15.09
C GLU A 28 13.13 -3.28 14.74
N GLU A 29 14.38 -2.95 14.43
CA GLU A 29 14.79 -1.65 13.93
C GLU A 29 15.41 -1.84 12.55
N LEU A 30 14.88 -1.13 11.56
CA LEU A 30 15.34 -1.15 10.18
C LEU A 30 15.59 0.30 9.77
N ASP A 31 16.82 0.62 9.39
CA ASP A 31 17.24 1.99 9.03
C ASP A 31 16.80 3.04 10.07
N GLU A 32 17.08 2.75 11.35
CA GLU A 32 16.71 3.59 12.51
C GLU A 32 15.19 3.75 12.72
N ARG A 33 14.36 3.00 11.95
CA ARG A 33 12.91 2.99 12.08
C ARG A 33 12.46 1.73 12.77
N ARG A 34 11.62 1.91 13.79
CA ARG A 34 10.98 0.79 14.47
C ARG A 34 9.94 0.13 13.57
N VAL A 35 10.17 -1.12 13.25
CA VAL A 35 9.21 -1.99 12.56
C VAL A 35 8.63 -2.98 13.56
N ARG A 36 7.34 -3.25 13.45
CA ARG A 36 6.67 -4.33 14.19
C ARG A 36 6.09 -5.28 13.20
N HIS A 37 6.28 -6.57 13.44
CA HIS A 37 5.65 -7.59 12.62
C HIS A 37 5.17 -8.76 13.46
N LEU A 38 4.07 -9.35 13.03
CA LEU A 38 3.56 -10.63 13.49
C LEU A 38 4.13 -11.73 12.59
N ARG A 39 4.52 -12.85 13.20
CA ARG A 39 4.94 -14.06 12.52
C ARG A 39 4.00 -15.21 12.86
N LEU A 40 3.48 -15.88 11.83
CA LEU A 40 2.75 -17.13 11.96
C LEU A 40 3.79 -18.26 11.99
N GLU A 41 4.08 -18.79 13.18
CA GLU A 41 5.07 -19.86 13.35
C GLU A 41 4.48 -21.24 13.07
N LYS A 42 3.21 -21.44 13.45
CA LYS A 42 2.52 -22.73 13.33
C LYS A 42 1.03 -22.49 13.22
N LEU A 43 0.37 -23.20 12.31
CA LEU A 43 -1.08 -23.39 12.26
C LEU A 43 -1.34 -24.84 11.84
N ARG A 44 -1.85 -25.68 12.75
CA ARG A 44 -2.17 -27.08 12.43
C ARG A 44 -3.28 -27.14 11.40
N ALA A 45 -3.13 -28.05 10.43
CA ALA A 45 -4.07 -28.28 9.34
C ALA A 45 -4.40 -27.05 8.47
N THR A 46 -3.65 -25.95 8.57
CA THR A 46 -3.86 -24.73 7.80
C THR A 46 -2.55 -24.29 7.15
N ALA A 47 -2.57 -24.10 5.83
CA ALA A 47 -1.41 -23.62 5.11
C ALA A 47 -1.10 -22.15 5.46
N ILE A 48 0.16 -21.84 5.72
CA ILE A 48 0.62 -20.47 5.93
C ILE A 48 1.10 -19.93 4.58
N GLY A 49 0.26 -19.14 3.90
CA GLY A 49 0.62 -18.52 2.63
C GLY A 49 1.61 -17.36 2.78
N ARG A 50 1.38 -16.50 3.78
CA ARG A 50 2.27 -15.38 4.13
C ARG A 50 2.63 -15.50 5.61
N PRO A 51 3.90 -15.78 5.98
CA PRO A 51 4.28 -16.03 7.37
C PRO A 51 4.50 -14.75 8.18
N ARG A 52 4.71 -13.59 7.55
CA ARG A 52 5.01 -12.31 8.23
C ARG A 52 4.08 -11.20 7.77
N TYR A 53 3.55 -10.45 8.74
CA TYR A 53 2.70 -9.28 8.52
C TYR A 53 3.24 -8.10 9.30
N ALA A 54 3.39 -6.95 8.66
CA ALA A 54 3.63 -5.71 9.38
C ALA A 54 2.41 -5.37 10.23
N VAL A 55 2.63 -4.81 11.43
CA VAL A 55 1.55 -4.49 12.36
C VAL A 55 1.68 -3.08 12.90
N THR A 56 0.54 -2.44 13.12
CA THR A 56 0.45 -1.14 13.79
C THR A 56 -0.29 -1.27 15.12
N LEU A 57 0.02 -0.33 16.03
CA LEU A 57 -0.70 -0.12 17.29
C LEU A 57 -1.36 1.27 17.31
N ALA A 58 -1.61 1.85 16.12
CA ALA A 58 -2.18 3.17 15.98
C ALA A 58 -3.54 3.27 16.71
N GLY A 59 -3.71 4.33 17.50
CA GLY A 59 -4.91 4.51 18.32
C GLY A 59 -5.14 3.41 19.38
N GLY A 60 -4.08 2.69 19.78
CA GLY A 60 -4.17 1.59 20.73
C GLY A 60 -4.79 0.31 20.17
N ARG A 61 -4.95 0.22 18.83
CA ARG A 61 -5.53 -0.95 18.16
C ARG A 61 -4.44 -1.77 17.48
N PHE A 62 -4.43 -3.08 17.75
CA PHE A 62 -3.59 -4.02 17.04
C PHE A 62 -4.18 -4.33 15.67
N GLU A 63 -3.47 -3.97 14.62
CA GLU A 63 -3.91 -4.16 13.23
C GLU A 63 -2.78 -4.67 12.35
N ALA A 64 -3.04 -5.73 11.58
CA ALA A 64 -2.10 -6.28 10.61
C ALA A 64 -2.31 -5.60 9.25
N LEU A 65 -1.24 -5.06 8.68
CA LEU A 65 -1.27 -4.33 7.41
C LEU A 65 -1.24 -5.29 6.22
N GLY A 66 -1.96 -4.91 5.16
CA GLY A 66 -2.00 -5.69 3.92
C GLY A 66 -2.74 -7.03 4.03
N VAL A 67 -3.55 -7.21 5.08
CA VAL A 67 -4.55 -8.28 5.12
C VAL A 67 -5.70 -7.83 4.23
N ARG A 68 -5.70 -8.28 2.97
CA ARG A 68 -6.91 -8.21 2.16
C ARG A 68 -7.91 -9.17 2.80
N PRO A 69 -9.14 -8.74 3.12
CA PRO A 69 -10.20 -9.69 3.48
C PRO A 69 -10.25 -10.77 2.42
N THR A 70 -10.35 -12.03 2.83
CA THR A 70 -10.64 -13.17 1.95
C THR A 70 -12.04 -13.11 1.35
N ASP A 71 -12.84 -12.11 1.72
CA ASP A 71 -14.04 -11.78 0.99
C ASP A 71 -13.68 -11.53 -0.48
N PRO A 72 -14.44 -12.08 -1.44
CA PRO A 72 -14.30 -11.65 -2.81
C PRO A 72 -14.37 -10.12 -2.79
N ALA A 73 -13.36 -9.47 -3.37
CA ALA A 73 -13.35 -8.01 -3.54
C ALA A 73 -14.78 -7.59 -3.85
N PRO A 74 -15.39 -6.67 -3.07
CA PRO A 74 -16.82 -6.37 -3.15
C PRO A 74 -17.22 -6.33 -4.62
N SER A 75 -18.06 -7.31 -5.00
CA SER A 75 -18.46 -7.66 -6.36
C SER A 75 -18.39 -6.46 -7.29
N MET A 76 -17.38 -6.35 -8.18
CA MET A 76 -17.18 -5.28 -9.20
C MET A 76 -18.19 -4.13 -9.12
N GLY A 77 -18.20 -3.45 -7.97
CA GLY A 77 -19.32 -2.64 -7.56
C GLY A 77 -18.79 -1.26 -7.64
N THR A 78 -18.87 -0.69 -8.84
CA THR A 78 -18.43 0.67 -9.22
C THR A 78 -17.43 1.21 -8.22
N ALA A 79 -16.14 0.90 -8.41
CA ALA A 79 -15.10 1.48 -7.57
C ALA A 79 -15.41 2.97 -7.42
N SER A 80 -15.62 3.40 -6.17
CA SER A 80 -16.12 4.74 -5.88
C SER A 80 -15.24 5.74 -6.61
N ALA A 81 -15.87 6.69 -7.30
CA ALA A 81 -15.13 7.73 -8.01
C ALA A 81 -14.15 8.38 -7.03
N TRP A 82 -12.90 8.53 -7.46
CA TRP A 82 -11.86 9.13 -6.64
C TRP A 82 -12.31 10.48 -6.07
N SER A 83 -12.24 10.64 -4.75
CA SER A 83 -12.51 11.90 -4.08
C SER A 83 -11.18 12.66 -3.94
N PRO A 84 -10.99 13.79 -4.65
CA PRO A 84 -9.72 14.49 -4.63
C PRO A 84 -9.47 15.16 -3.28
N LEU A 85 -8.21 15.10 -2.84
CA LEU A 85 -7.70 15.89 -1.72
C LEU A 85 -7.22 17.25 -2.27
N PRO A 86 -7.78 18.39 -1.80
CA PRO A 86 -7.42 19.70 -2.33
C PRO A 86 -5.94 20.02 -2.12
N ASP A 87 -5.35 20.70 -3.10
CA ASP A 87 -4.00 21.22 -3.00
C ASP A 87 -3.89 22.33 -1.93
N PRO A 88 -2.89 22.27 -1.04
CA PRO A 88 -2.47 23.44 -0.28
C PRO A 88 -1.83 24.50 -1.19
N ASP A 89 -1.81 25.77 -0.75
CA ASP A 89 -1.38 26.92 -1.57
C ASP A 89 -0.05 26.69 -2.32
N ARG A 90 1.01 26.28 -1.59
CA ARG A 90 2.36 26.08 -2.13
C ARG A 90 2.67 24.65 -2.60
N PHE A 91 1.69 23.75 -2.58
CA PHE A 91 1.89 22.32 -2.77
C PHE A 91 0.87 21.70 -3.72
N TYR A 92 1.18 20.51 -4.22
CA TYR A 92 0.24 19.58 -4.82
C TYR A 92 0.02 18.44 -3.83
N SER A 93 -1.24 18.10 -3.56
CA SER A 93 -1.53 16.96 -2.71
C SER A 93 -1.18 15.64 -3.43
N THR A 94 -0.56 14.72 -2.71
CA THR A 94 -0.28 13.34 -3.15
C THR A 94 -1.55 12.49 -3.27
N GLY A 95 -2.69 12.99 -2.81
CA GLY A 95 -3.93 12.22 -2.68
C GLY A 95 -3.98 11.32 -1.44
N ILE A 96 -2.92 11.30 -0.63
CA ILE A 96 -2.81 10.53 0.61
C ILE A 96 -2.55 11.52 1.76
N PRO A 97 -3.52 11.77 2.67
CA PRO A 97 -3.35 12.76 3.75
C PRO A 97 -2.11 12.53 4.62
N ASP A 98 -1.85 11.27 5.00
CA ASP A 98 -0.71 10.91 5.83
C ASP A 98 0.62 11.14 5.10
N PHE A 99 0.63 10.96 3.77
CA PHE A 99 1.84 11.19 2.98
C PHE A 99 2.06 12.69 2.74
N ASP A 100 0.99 13.46 2.54
CA ASP A 100 1.08 14.92 2.52
C ASP A 100 1.65 15.46 3.82
N GLN A 101 1.18 14.95 4.97
CA GLN A 101 1.72 15.31 6.28
C GLN A 101 3.21 14.95 6.40
N LEU A 102 3.61 13.75 5.97
CA LEU A 102 5.01 13.31 5.98
C LEU A 102 5.92 14.23 5.15
N LEU A 103 5.42 14.73 4.01
CA LEU A 103 6.13 15.65 3.13
C LEU A 103 6.04 17.12 3.55
N GLY A 104 5.33 17.44 4.64
CA GLY A 104 5.12 18.81 5.11
C GLY A 104 4.14 19.63 4.26
N GLY A 105 3.21 18.97 3.57
CA GLY A 105 2.14 19.58 2.75
C GLY A 105 1.91 18.92 1.39
N GLY A 106 2.65 17.86 1.04
CA GLY A 106 2.63 17.24 -0.29
C GLY A 106 3.82 17.64 -1.17
N TYR A 107 3.68 17.54 -2.48
CA TYR A 107 4.75 17.91 -3.42
C TYR A 107 4.83 19.43 -3.57
N ARG A 108 5.99 20.04 -3.30
CA ARG A 108 6.14 21.50 -3.48
C ARG A 108 5.92 21.89 -4.95
N ARG A 109 5.17 22.95 -5.23
CA ARG A 109 4.99 23.44 -6.61
C ARG A 109 6.35 23.78 -7.25
N GLY A 110 6.56 23.33 -8.49
CA GLY A 110 7.82 23.51 -9.22
C GLY A 110 8.99 22.66 -8.72
N SER A 111 8.74 21.65 -7.87
CA SER A 111 9.77 20.72 -7.41
C SER A 111 9.95 19.52 -8.34
N PHE A 112 11.12 18.90 -8.23
CA PHE A 112 11.39 17.55 -8.73
C PHE A 112 11.41 16.59 -7.54
N ASN A 113 10.59 15.54 -7.60
CA ASN A 113 10.47 14.56 -6.53
C ASN A 113 10.99 13.22 -7.04
N ALA A 114 12.05 12.71 -6.41
CA ALA A 114 12.67 11.44 -6.79
C ALA A 114 12.25 10.34 -5.79
N PHE A 115 11.92 9.17 -6.33
CA PHE A 115 11.60 7.98 -5.56
C PHE A 115 12.57 6.87 -5.94
N GLU A 116 13.30 6.37 -4.95
CA GLU A 116 14.14 5.19 -5.10
C GLU A 116 13.32 3.96 -4.71
N ILE A 117 13.30 2.97 -5.62
CA ILE A 117 12.50 1.76 -5.48
C ILE A 117 13.48 0.59 -5.46
N ASP A 118 13.46 -0.18 -4.37
CA ASP A 118 14.29 -1.38 -4.24
C ASP A 118 13.83 -2.48 -5.21
N VAL A 119 14.76 -3.34 -5.64
CA VAL A 119 14.48 -4.45 -6.57
C VAL A 119 13.44 -5.44 -6.05
N ASN A 120 13.22 -5.48 -4.73
CA ASN A 120 12.23 -6.34 -4.09
C ASN A 120 10.82 -5.72 -4.01
N VAL A 121 10.63 -4.49 -4.51
CA VAL A 121 9.32 -3.82 -4.55
C VAL A 121 8.69 -4.06 -5.92
N GLY A 122 7.56 -4.77 -5.95
CA GLY A 122 6.85 -5.04 -7.17
C GLY A 122 6.19 -3.78 -7.75
N ILE A 123 5.87 -3.82 -9.05
CA ILE A 123 5.14 -2.74 -9.73
C ILE A 123 3.84 -2.41 -8.99
N ASP A 124 3.04 -3.42 -8.68
CA ASP A 124 1.76 -3.24 -7.98
C ASP A 124 1.92 -2.61 -6.59
N ASP A 125 3.06 -2.84 -5.91
CA ASP A 125 3.32 -2.33 -4.56
C ASP A 125 3.59 -0.83 -4.58
N TYR A 126 4.47 -0.35 -5.46
CA TYR A 126 4.73 1.08 -5.53
C TYR A 126 3.57 1.85 -6.18
N TYR A 127 2.77 1.20 -7.05
CA TYR A 127 1.53 1.80 -7.58
C TYR A 127 0.53 2.12 -6.46
N MET A 128 0.55 1.42 -5.32
CA MET A 128 -0.26 1.81 -4.16
C MET A 128 0.08 3.21 -3.64
N LEU A 129 1.34 3.65 -3.79
CA LEU A 129 1.78 4.98 -3.39
C LEU A 129 1.47 6.04 -4.45
N PHE A 130 1.70 5.74 -5.73
CA PHE A 130 1.59 6.74 -6.80
C PHE A 130 0.21 6.86 -7.44
N LEU A 131 -0.59 5.79 -7.48
CA LEU A 131 -1.91 5.84 -8.10
C LEU A 131 -2.82 6.92 -7.46
N PRO A 132 -2.86 7.09 -6.13
CA PRO A 132 -3.53 8.23 -5.50
C PRO A 132 -3.10 9.59 -6.04
N THR A 133 -1.80 9.78 -6.31
CA THR A 133 -1.28 11.03 -6.89
C THR A 133 -1.82 11.23 -8.29
N PHE A 134 -1.79 10.21 -9.14
CA PHE A 134 -2.30 10.30 -10.51
C PHE A 134 -3.80 10.64 -10.52
N LEU A 135 -4.59 9.92 -9.72
CA LEU A 135 -6.02 10.14 -9.59
C LEU A 135 -6.33 11.54 -9.04
N ASN A 136 -5.56 12.02 -8.06
CA ASN A 136 -5.76 13.34 -7.47
C ASN A 136 -5.49 14.46 -8.47
N PHE A 137 -4.46 14.32 -9.31
CA PHE A 137 -4.18 15.27 -10.38
C PHE A 137 -5.26 15.27 -11.45
N LEU A 138 -5.67 14.09 -11.93
CA LEU A 138 -6.67 13.96 -12.99
C LEU A 138 -8.05 14.47 -12.55
N ALA A 139 -8.47 14.18 -11.31
CA ALA A 139 -9.72 14.65 -10.73
C ALA A 139 -9.76 16.17 -10.58
N GLN A 140 -8.62 16.82 -10.36
CA GLN A 140 -8.47 18.28 -10.27
C GLN A 140 -8.21 18.95 -11.63
N SER A 141 -8.53 18.29 -12.74
CA SER A 141 -8.39 18.84 -14.10
C SER A 141 -6.97 19.17 -14.55
N ARG A 142 -6.01 18.37 -14.09
CA ARG A 142 -4.60 18.43 -14.54
C ARG A 142 -4.30 17.29 -15.51
N GLY A 143 -3.35 17.52 -16.40
CA GLY A 143 -2.81 16.52 -17.32
C GLY A 143 -1.63 15.76 -16.73
N MET A 144 -1.37 14.57 -17.24
CA MET A 144 -0.24 13.72 -16.88
C MET A 144 0.48 13.26 -18.14
N ILE A 145 1.81 13.37 -18.15
CA ILE A 145 2.67 12.70 -19.11
C ILE A 145 3.41 11.60 -18.35
N ALA A 146 3.27 10.36 -18.79
CA ALA A 146 3.90 9.19 -18.18
C ALA A 146 5.06 8.70 -19.06
N ILE A 147 6.17 8.36 -18.42
CA ILE A 147 7.25 7.58 -19.02
C ILE A 147 7.31 6.30 -18.19
N LEU A 148 6.89 5.18 -18.78
CA LEU A 148 6.77 3.92 -18.05
C LEU A 148 8.13 3.23 -17.92
N ALA A 149 8.39 2.57 -16.80
CA ALA A 149 9.59 1.76 -16.68
C ALA A 149 9.53 0.54 -17.60
N ALA A 150 10.70 -0.01 -17.94
CA ALA A 150 10.77 -1.21 -18.78
C ALA A 150 9.98 -2.37 -18.15
N GLY A 151 9.06 -2.96 -18.92
CA GLY A 151 8.20 -4.06 -18.47
C GLY A 151 6.83 -3.63 -17.93
N GLU A 152 6.57 -2.33 -17.77
CA GLU A 152 5.23 -1.81 -17.54
C GLU A 152 4.41 -1.77 -18.83
N SER A 153 3.12 -2.11 -18.71
CA SER A 153 2.19 -2.07 -19.85
C SER A 153 1.31 -0.82 -19.77
N HIS A 154 1.14 -0.17 -20.93
CA HIS A 154 0.19 0.92 -21.14
C HIS A 154 -1.23 0.54 -20.67
N ASP A 155 -1.66 -0.68 -20.96
CA ASP A 155 -2.99 -1.18 -20.59
C ASP A 155 -3.13 -1.30 -19.07
N LYS A 156 -2.07 -1.72 -18.38
CA LYS A 156 -2.08 -1.82 -16.91
C LYS A 156 -2.24 -0.45 -16.25
N LEU A 157 -1.54 0.58 -16.73
CA LEU A 157 -1.72 1.95 -16.21
C LEU A 157 -3.15 2.43 -16.46
N ARG A 158 -3.69 2.21 -17.67
CA ARG A 158 -5.06 2.57 -18.03
C ARG A 158 -6.09 1.89 -17.13
N ASP A 159 -5.97 0.58 -16.93
CA ASP A 159 -6.90 -0.20 -16.09
C ASP A 159 -6.81 0.24 -14.63
N SER A 160 -5.63 0.61 -14.15
CA SER A 160 -5.43 1.09 -12.78
C SER A 160 -6.12 2.43 -12.53
N ILE A 161 -6.01 3.38 -13.48
CA ILE A 161 -6.64 4.69 -13.38
C ILE A 161 -8.16 4.60 -13.61
N THR A 162 -8.60 3.90 -14.66
CA THR A 162 -10.02 3.84 -15.04
C THR A 162 -10.88 3.02 -14.08
N ARG A 163 -10.25 2.23 -13.20
CA ARG A 163 -10.93 1.58 -12.07
C ARG A 163 -11.60 2.58 -11.15
N SER A 164 -10.94 3.70 -10.85
CA SER A 164 -11.40 4.67 -9.84
C SER A 164 -11.70 6.05 -10.42
N SER A 165 -11.70 6.18 -11.75
CA SER A 165 -11.93 7.43 -12.46
C SER A 165 -12.69 7.17 -13.76
N PRO A 166 -13.58 8.09 -14.21
CA PRO A 166 -14.21 7.98 -15.51
C PRO A 166 -13.19 7.80 -16.65
N PRO A 167 -13.39 6.85 -17.59
CA PRO A 167 -12.42 6.55 -18.65
C PRO A 167 -12.01 7.75 -19.51
N HIS A 168 -12.95 8.65 -19.79
CA HIS A 168 -12.70 9.84 -20.60
C HIS A 168 -11.62 10.77 -20.00
N LEU A 169 -11.41 10.76 -18.67
CA LEU A 169 -10.35 11.54 -18.05
C LEU A 169 -8.97 11.01 -18.44
N PHE A 170 -8.81 9.68 -18.53
CA PHE A 170 -7.58 9.08 -19.01
C PHE A 170 -7.34 9.46 -20.48
N ASP A 171 -8.32 9.19 -21.33
CA ASP A 171 -8.19 9.35 -22.79
C ASP A 171 -7.87 10.82 -23.18
N THR A 172 -8.42 11.79 -22.44
CA THR A 172 -8.22 13.22 -22.73
C THR A 172 -7.00 13.84 -22.05
N ARG A 173 -6.57 13.35 -20.87
CA ARG A 173 -5.58 14.03 -20.02
C ARG A 173 -4.29 13.24 -19.77
N VAL A 174 -4.23 11.97 -20.13
CA VAL A 174 -3.03 11.15 -19.97
C VAL A 174 -2.35 10.96 -21.34
N ARG A 175 -1.05 11.20 -21.38
CA ARG A 175 -0.20 10.87 -22.53
C ARG A 175 0.92 9.99 -22.04
N ILE A 176 1.20 8.91 -22.77
CA ILE A 176 2.30 8.02 -22.46
C ILE A 176 3.34 8.20 -23.54
N ALA A 177 4.55 8.56 -23.13
CA ALA A 177 5.66 8.75 -24.04
C ALA A 177 6.26 7.38 -24.39
N ASP A 178 6.33 7.09 -25.67
CA ASP A 178 7.09 5.96 -26.19
C ASP A 178 8.53 6.42 -26.45
N TYR A 179 9.50 5.63 -25.99
CA TYR A 179 10.92 5.87 -26.15
C TYR A 179 11.62 4.79 -26.99
N THR A 180 10.88 3.90 -27.67
CA THR A 180 11.44 2.91 -28.61
C THR A 180 11.70 3.50 -30.01
N ALA A 181 12.25 4.71 -30.09
CA ALA A 181 12.68 5.32 -31.36
C ALA A 181 14.13 4.97 -31.69
#